data_AF-A0A5J4TZ71-F1
#
_entry.id   AF-A0A5J4TZ71-F1
#
_cell.length_a   1.000
_cell.length_b   1.000
_cell.length_c   1.000
_cell.angle_alpha   90.00
_cell.angle_beta   90.00
_cell.angle_gamma   90.00
#
_symmetry.space_group_name_H-M   'P 1'
#
loop_
_entity.id
_entity.type
_entity.pdbx_description
1 polymer ?
#
loop_
_entity_poly.entity_id
_entity_poly.type
_entity_poly.pdbx_seq_one_letter_code
_entity_poly.pdbx_strand_id
1 'polypeptide(L)'
;LGQEQCTSDVANFHNDVRALSCAMIIIREQEKLGLLKGVPRSISLSGSFSENDLRTDGLKISFKGTNLQTTSNMISFKPNIPISSTLNDNALFRVRDGGLVILNNLIILRSNQIGSENAPIVMIISESELQSNEIRKNSPGQLVIDNCILEGGNSASSNVWYNLGLAETCNVGYGAAIIADGQTIVQISESIIRTFEGPAVRALNGAYVTIDKNTILNNNGQRNRNTLNSMQTNVVCEGGIGTTTIDIALDNVTSFTSTGNGWIFSPQESNCKINATFNGEPAQPRSLPQINSANVIVNITNQMTEVTVNGNFLEPCLRTLVLELHEKDKVDVRVTQEFGVESSSNTVNWTDSENIIFQIPQYLLNNLNTSAEWEISIYESGKREQTNWVTLFPTVIVIIDSYIDITLVISIVVPIIAFIIAVIIIFIIAVICHKNRDNKQSELDHKNNEDAELNIQIGSLNGKEMKSTGRAQHKQQEDPQIYNKQ
;
A
#
# COMPACT_ATOMS: atom_id res chain seq x y z
N LEU A 1 41.86 31.82 12.92
CA LEU A 1 40.71 31.52 12.04
C LEU A 1 41.30 31.32 10.66
N GLY A 2 41.42 30.08 10.20
CA GLY A 2 41.86 29.77 8.84
C GLY A 2 40.63 29.69 7.95
N GLN A 3 40.61 30.46 6.87
CA GLN A 3 39.59 30.36 5.83
C GLN A 3 40.21 29.56 4.68
N GLU A 4 40.02 28.25 4.70
CA GLU A 4 40.43 27.37 3.60
C GLU A 4 39.34 27.40 2.54
N GLN A 5 39.68 27.77 1.31
CA GLN A 5 38.80 27.65 0.14
C GLN A 5 39.30 26.50 -0.72
N CYS A 6 38.46 25.48 -0.90
CA CYS A 6 38.73 24.43 -1.87
C CYS A 6 38.23 24.88 -3.24
N THR A 7 39.16 25.18 -4.14
CA THR A 7 38.86 25.57 -5.53
C THR A 7 39.17 24.47 -6.55
N SER A 8 39.69 23.31 -6.13
CA SER A 8 40.02 22.22 -7.04
C SER A 8 40.00 20.86 -6.35
N ASP A 9 39.39 19.88 -7.03
CA ASP A 9 39.39 18.45 -6.72
C ASP A 9 40.80 17.94 -6.40
N VAL A 10 41.07 17.64 -5.13
CA VAL A 10 42.29 16.95 -4.74
C VAL A 10 41.96 15.47 -4.55
N ALA A 11 42.33 14.70 -5.56
CA ALA A 11 42.49 13.26 -5.58
C ALA A 11 41.21 12.41 -5.37
N ASN A 12 40.80 11.85 -6.50
CA ASN A 12 39.88 10.74 -6.69
C ASN A 12 40.17 9.57 -5.71
N PHE A 13 39.34 9.40 -4.67
CA PHE A 13 39.35 8.18 -3.85
C PHE A 13 38.19 7.22 -4.16
N HIS A 14 37.25 7.59 -5.02
CA HIS A 14 36.35 6.75 -5.82
C HIS A 14 35.63 7.68 -6.81
N ASN A 15 35.36 7.22 -8.03
CA ASN A 15 34.96 8.04 -9.19
C ASN A 15 33.65 8.88 -9.05
N ASP A 16 32.99 8.89 -7.88
CA ASP A 16 31.61 9.39 -7.70
C ASP A 16 31.44 10.45 -6.57
N VAL A 17 32.50 11.15 -6.14
CA VAL A 17 32.44 12.16 -5.06
C VAL A 17 32.81 13.55 -5.59
N ARG A 18 31.94 14.56 -5.46
CA ARG A 18 32.09 15.85 -6.19
C ARG A 18 32.00 17.17 -5.41
N ALA A 19 31.75 17.25 -4.09
CA ALA A 19 31.75 18.59 -3.45
C ALA A 19 32.23 18.68 -1.99
N LEU A 20 31.96 17.70 -1.13
CA LEU A 20 32.33 17.77 0.30
C LEU A 20 33.45 16.80 0.67
N SER A 21 33.98 16.06 -0.31
CA SER A 21 35.34 15.52 -0.21
C SER A 21 36.29 16.57 0.32
N CYS A 22 36.22 17.83 -0.13
CA CYS A 22 37.09 18.89 0.35
C CYS A 22 36.90 19.28 1.83
N ALA A 23 35.68 19.49 2.32
CA ALA A 23 35.46 19.82 3.72
C ALA A 23 35.78 18.63 4.64
N MET A 24 35.41 17.41 4.25
CA MET A 24 35.75 16.20 5.01
C MET A 24 37.23 15.82 4.90
N ILE A 25 37.91 16.10 3.78
CA ILE A 25 39.37 15.99 3.64
C ILE A 25 40.03 17.00 4.55
N ILE A 26 39.58 18.26 4.57
CA ILE A 26 40.11 19.29 5.49
C ILE A 26 39.88 18.87 6.94
N ILE A 27 38.69 18.39 7.30
CA ILE A 27 38.38 17.88 8.65
C ILE A 27 39.28 16.68 8.99
N ARG A 28 39.39 15.68 8.10
CA ARG A 28 40.21 14.48 8.32
C ARG A 28 41.70 14.78 8.39
N GLU A 29 42.21 15.67 7.54
CA GLU A 29 43.61 16.08 7.59
C GLU A 29 43.89 16.90 8.85
N GLN A 30 42.99 17.82 9.24
CA GLN A 30 43.12 18.54 10.51
C GLN A 30 43.00 17.61 11.73
N GLU A 31 42.15 16.59 11.67
CA GLU A 31 42.01 15.57 12.71
C GLU A 31 43.28 14.71 12.83
N LYS A 32 43.80 14.22 11.70
CA LYS A 32 45.03 13.43 11.61
C LYS A 32 46.24 14.20 12.14
N LEU A 33 46.26 15.52 11.92
CA LEU A 33 47.27 16.43 12.48
C LEU A 33 47.01 16.78 13.97
N GLY A 34 45.94 16.26 14.57
CA GLY A 34 45.57 16.53 15.97
C GLY A 34 45.04 17.94 16.23
N LEU A 35 44.79 18.73 15.18
CA LEU A 35 44.42 20.14 15.26
C LEU A 35 42.99 20.36 15.78
N LEU A 36 42.19 19.30 15.76
CA LEU A 36 40.82 19.28 16.28
C LEU A 36 40.73 18.81 17.75
N LYS A 37 41.83 18.39 18.38
CA LYS A 37 41.82 17.95 19.79
C LYS A 37 41.82 19.14 20.75
N GLY A 38 40.92 19.10 21.74
CA GLY A 38 40.98 19.94 22.94
C GLY A 38 40.30 21.31 22.88
N VAL A 39 39.73 21.73 21.74
CA VAL A 39 38.98 23.00 21.63
C VAL A 39 37.78 22.83 20.69
N PRO A 40 36.55 23.22 21.08
CA PRO A 40 35.40 23.24 20.18
C PRO A 40 35.67 24.16 18.98
N ARG A 41 35.48 23.65 17.76
CA ARG A 41 35.59 24.41 16.50
C ARG A 41 34.24 24.40 15.79
N SER A 42 33.85 25.53 15.23
CA SER A 42 32.68 25.64 14.35
C SER A 42 33.15 25.64 12.90
N ILE A 43 32.56 24.76 12.09
CA ILE A 43 32.77 24.68 10.65
C ILE A 43 31.44 25.02 10.01
N SER A 44 31.41 26.08 9.19
CA SER A 44 30.20 26.51 8.48
C SER A 44 30.31 26.06 7.03
N LEU A 45 29.37 25.23 6.59
CA LEU A 45 29.28 24.71 5.23
C LEU A 45 27.98 25.21 4.60
N SER A 46 28.07 25.91 3.47
CA SER A 46 26.93 26.42 2.71
C SER A 46 27.00 25.94 1.27
N GLY A 47 25.95 25.31 0.75
CA GLY A 47 25.91 24.80 -0.62
C GLY A 47 24.79 23.78 -0.87
N SER A 48 24.70 23.29 -2.10
CA SER A 48 23.90 22.10 -2.44
C SER A 48 24.77 20.86 -2.27
N PHE A 49 24.28 19.86 -1.55
CA PHE A 49 25.02 18.65 -1.20
C PHE A 49 24.38 17.41 -1.84
N SER A 50 25.20 16.47 -2.30
CA SER A 50 24.76 15.12 -2.67
C SER A 50 24.85 14.17 -1.47
N GLU A 51 24.28 12.98 -1.62
CA GLU A 51 24.32 11.92 -0.62
C GLU A 51 25.76 11.54 -0.19
N ASN A 52 26.67 11.44 -1.17
CA ASN A 52 28.06 11.08 -0.92
C ASN A 52 28.86 12.16 -0.19
N ASP A 53 28.32 13.38 -0.13
CA ASP A 53 29.03 14.53 0.42
C ASP A 53 29.02 14.53 1.95
N LEU A 54 28.04 13.95 2.65
CA LEU A 54 27.84 14.16 4.10
C LEU A 54 28.05 12.90 4.98
N ARG A 55 28.91 11.97 4.55
CA ARG A 55 29.24 10.77 5.35
C ARG A 55 29.99 11.14 6.64
N THR A 56 29.34 10.98 7.79
CA THR A 56 29.84 11.35 9.13
C THR A 56 30.38 10.17 9.97
N ASP A 57 30.68 9.05 9.31
CA ASP A 57 31.04 7.77 9.96
C ASP A 57 32.08 7.91 11.09
N GLY A 58 31.70 7.53 12.32
CA GLY A 58 32.57 7.47 13.50
C GLY A 58 33.02 8.82 14.08
N LEU A 59 32.54 9.95 13.54
CA LEU A 59 32.97 11.29 13.94
C LEU A 59 31.96 11.96 14.88
N LYS A 60 32.46 12.97 15.62
CA LYS A 60 31.63 13.90 16.41
C LYS A 60 31.51 15.21 15.65
N ILE A 61 30.40 15.41 14.94
CA ILE A 61 30.20 16.53 14.02
C ILE A 61 28.93 17.30 14.41
N SER A 62 28.98 18.63 14.27
CA SER A 62 27.80 19.48 14.39
C SER A 62 27.64 20.34 13.14
N PHE A 63 26.44 20.31 12.57
CA PHE A 63 26.01 21.20 11.50
C PHE A 63 25.04 22.22 12.09
N LYS A 64 25.38 23.51 11.99
CA LYS A 64 24.59 24.59 12.57
C LYS A 64 24.27 25.64 11.52
N GLY A 65 22.98 25.83 11.25
CA GLY A 65 22.47 26.96 10.49
C GLY A 65 22.44 28.24 11.33
N THR A 66 22.47 29.37 10.64
CA THR A 66 22.48 30.71 11.27
C THR A 66 21.09 31.21 11.65
N ASN A 67 20.04 30.82 10.90
CA ASN A 67 18.63 31.18 11.10
C ASN A 67 17.69 30.37 10.17
N LEU A 68 16.64 29.75 10.69
CA LEU A 68 15.64 29.03 9.88
C LEU A 68 14.87 29.89 8.87
N GLN A 69 14.88 31.22 8.97
CA GLN A 69 14.16 32.10 8.03
C GLN A 69 14.88 32.34 6.70
N THR A 70 16.15 31.95 6.60
CA THR A 70 16.98 32.22 5.42
C THR A 70 17.17 30.96 4.59
N THR A 71 17.00 31.06 3.27
CA THR A 71 17.27 29.96 2.31
C THR A 71 18.71 29.46 2.35
N SER A 72 19.64 30.20 2.95
CA SER A 72 21.04 29.81 3.12
C SER A 72 21.27 28.62 4.05
N ASN A 73 20.28 28.23 4.88
CA ASN A 73 20.37 27.06 5.76
C ASN A 73 19.65 25.83 5.18
N MET A 74 19.38 25.86 3.87
CA MET A 74 18.69 24.79 3.14
C MET A 74 19.66 23.80 2.53
N ILE A 75 19.48 22.52 2.87
CA ILE A 75 20.09 21.37 2.21
C ILE A 75 19.02 20.74 1.31
N SER A 76 19.19 20.82 0.00
CA SER A 76 18.37 20.07 -0.97
C SER A 76 18.99 18.68 -1.17
N PHE A 77 18.35 17.64 -0.66
CA PHE A 77 18.80 16.26 -0.78
C PHE A 77 18.13 15.56 -1.97
N LYS A 78 18.91 15.27 -3.01
CA LYS A 78 18.45 14.59 -4.24
C LYS A 78 19.20 13.28 -4.41
N PRO A 79 18.77 12.20 -3.75
CA PRO A 79 19.45 10.92 -3.83
C PRO A 79 19.32 10.35 -5.25
N ASN A 80 20.41 9.81 -5.79
CA ASN A 80 20.42 9.20 -7.12
C ASN A 80 20.42 7.68 -6.96
N ILE A 81 19.25 7.12 -6.63
CA ILE A 81 19.11 5.70 -6.28
C ILE A 81 18.70 4.91 -7.52
N PRO A 82 19.51 3.96 -8.01
CA PRO A 82 19.04 2.95 -8.94
C PRO A 82 17.95 2.12 -8.24
N ILE A 83 16.86 1.84 -8.94
CA ILE A 83 15.63 1.17 -8.45
C ILE A 83 15.91 -0.18 -7.73
N SER A 84 17.13 -0.73 -7.84
CA SER A 84 17.54 -2.04 -7.32
C SER A 84 18.61 -2.04 -6.21
N SER A 85 19.09 -0.89 -5.69
CA SER A 85 20.17 -0.92 -4.69
C SER A 85 19.67 -1.23 -3.28
N THR A 86 20.34 -2.16 -2.59
CA THR A 86 20.11 -2.49 -1.19
C THR A 86 20.28 -1.26 -0.29
N LEU A 87 19.33 -1.10 0.64
CA LEU A 87 19.04 0.06 1.50
C LEU A 87 20.18 0.60 2.39
N ASN A 88 21.41 0.07 2.35
CA ASN A 88 22.38 0.28 3.44
C ASN A 88 23.30 1.51 3.32
N ASP A 89 23.36 2.19 2.19
CA ASP A 89 24.35 3.27 1.99
C ASP A 89 23.78 4.63 1.57
N ASN A 90 22.46 4.75 1.36
CA ASN A 90 21.89 5.93 0.71
C ASN A 90 21.34 7.03 1.64
N ALA A 91 21.98 7.25 2.80
CA ALA A 91 21.54 8.27 3.75
C ALA A 91 22.34 9.58 3.62
N LEU A 92 21.69 10.73 3.84
CA LEU A 92 22.37 12.03 3.86
C LEU A 92 23.40 12.11 5.00
N PHE A 93 23.02 11.67 6.20
CA PHE A 93 23.92 11.55 7.35
C PHE A 93 23.99 10.11 7.82
N ARG A 94 25.20 9.65 8.13
CA ARG A 94 25.44 8.31 8.67
C ARG A 94 26.20 8.35 9.98
N VAL A 95 25.64 7.72 11.00
CA VAL A 95 26.25 7.65 12.33
C VAL A 95 26.56 6.18 12.63
N ARG A 96 27.78 5.92 13.09
CA ARG A 96 28.22 4.60 13.56
C ARG A 96 28.52 4.64 15.05
N ASP A 97 28.83 3.48 15.62
CA ASP A 97 29.18 3.33 17.03
C ASP A 97 30.24 4.36 17.47
N GLY A 98 29.97 5.06 18.57
CA GLY A 98 30.80 6.12 19.14
C GLY A 98 30.73 7.48 18.43
N GLY A 99 30.08 7.55 17.25
CA GLY A 99 29.83 8.79 16.53
C GLY A 99 28.75 9.65 17.19
N LEU A 100 28.80 10.96 16.92
CA LEU A 100 27.80 11.93 17.34
C LEU A 100 27.53 12.91 16.20
N VAL A 101 26.28 13.01 15.76
CA VAL A 101 25.86 14.05 14.81
C VAL A 101 24.87 14.97 15.49
N ILE A 102 25.14 16.28 15.43
CA ILE A 102 24.24 17.33 15.92
C ILE A 102 23.79 18.18 14.74
N LEU A 103 22.50 18.20 14.46
CA LEU A 103 21.87 19.07 13.47
C LEU A 103 21.13 20.18 14.20
N ASN A 104 21.43 21.45 13.88
CA ASN A 104 20.83 22.60 14.54
C ASN A 104 20.46 23.70 13.54
N ASN A 105 19.24 24.23 13.59
CA ASN A 105 18.79 25.36 12.75
C ASN A 105 18.92 25.10 11.23
N LEU A 106 18.67 23.87 10.77
CA LEU A 106 18.76 23.49 9.35
C LEU A 106 17.39 23.27 8.73
N ILE A 107 17.28 23.52 7.43
CA ILE A 107 16.18 23.06 6.59
C ILE A 107 16.72 21.99 5.67
N ILE A 108 16.15 20.80 5.67
CA ILE A 108 16.54 19.68 4.82
C ILE A 108 15.31 19.26 4.01
N LEU A 109 15.40 19.43 2.69
CA LEU A 109 14.33 19.08 1.75
C LEU A 109 14.76 17.87 0.94
N ARG A 110 14.10 16.72 1.15
CA ARG A 110 14.31 15.54 0.30
C ARG A 110 13.53 15.70 -1.01
N SER A 111 14.15 15.30 -2.10
CA SER A 111 13.52 15.18 -3.41
C SER A 111 12.25 14.35 -3.34
N ASN A 112 11.26 14.73 -4.15
CA ASN A 112 10.02 13.98 -4.37
C ASN A 112 10.09 13.10 -5.63
N GLN A 113 11.29 12.90 -6.19
CA GLN A 113 11.48 11.95 -7.29
C GLN A 113 11.25 10.54 -6.78
N ILE A 114 10.53 9.73 -7.58
CA ILE A 114 10.29 8.30 -7.29
C ILE A 114 11.64 7.62 -6.97
N GLY A 115 11.68 6.86 -5.89
CA GLY A 115 12.89 6.20 -5.39
C GLY A 115 13.56 6.96 -4.25
N SER A 116 13.35 8.28 -4.14
CA SER A 116 13.97 9.11 -3.09
C SER A 116 13.47 8.74 -1.70
N GLU A 117 12.28 8.16 -1.60
CA GLU A 117 11.72 7.66 -0.34
C GLU A 117 12.61 6.58 0.30
N ASN A 118 13.38 5.83 -0.48
CA ASN A 118 14.32 4.81 -0.01
C ASN A 118 15.59 5.39 0.62
N ALA A 119 15.78 6.72 0.57
CA ALA A 119 16.93 7.43 1.09
C ALA A 119 16.55 8.14 2.41
N PRO A 120 16.99 7.64 3.58
CA PRO A 120 16.81 8.34 4.84
C PRO A 120 17.60 9.66 4.87
N ILE A 121 17.13 10.62 5.65
CA ILE A 121 17.94 11.79 6.01
C ILE A 121 19.06 11.36 6.95
N VAL A 122 18.75 10.54 7.96
CA VAL A 122 19.77 10.04 8.89
C VAL A 122 19.63 8.54 9.07
N MET A 123 20.75 7.85 9.02
CA MET A 123 20.85 6.44 9.38
C MET A 123 21.92 6.25 10.45
N ILE A 124 21.53 5.66 11.56
CA ILE A 124 22.44 5.28 12.64
C ILE A 124 22.50 3.76 12.66
N ILE A 125 23.69 3.22 12.43
CA ILE A 125 23.91 1.78 12.29
C ILE A 125 24.89 1.36 13.37
N SER A 126 24.51 0.36 14.15
CA SER A 126 25.46 -0.30 15.05
C SER A 126 26.27 -1.34 14.29
N GLU A 127 27.59 -1.35 14.49
CA GLU A 127 28.45 -2.39 13.93
C GLU A 127 28.44 -3.57 14.90
N SER A 128 27.45 -4.45 14.77
CA SER A 128 27.52 -5.73 15.45
C SER A 128 28.51 -6.65 14.72
N GLU A 129 29.77 -6.67 15.14
CA GLU A 129 30.57 -7.86 14.91
C GLU A 129 30.02 -8.98 15.80
N LEU A 130 29.41 -10.01 15.19
CA LEU A 130 29.18 -11.30 15.82
C LEU A 130 30.55 -11.95 16.09
N GLN A 131 31.24 -11.50 17.14
CA GLN A 131 32.36 -12.23 17.72
C GLN A 131 31.87 -13.01 18.94
N SER A 132 32.21 -14.29 18.92
CA SER A 132 31.83 -15.32 19.88
C SER A 132 31.84 -14.87 21.34
N ASN A 133 30.67 -14.97 21.98
CA ASN A 133 30.45 -15.15 23.42
C ASN A 133 30.63 -13.97 24.39
N GLU A 134 30.88 -12.74 23.95
CA GLU A 134 30.76 -11.56 24.84
C GLU A 134 30.07 -10.39 24.13
N ILE A 135 28.94 -9.92 24.68
CA ILE A 135 28.30 -8.67 24.26
C ILE A 135 29.23 -7.53 24.68
N ARG A 136 30.16 -7.11 23.82
CA ARG A 136 30.78 -5.80 23.99
C ARG A 136 29.68 -4.75 23.81
N LYS A 137 29.49 -3.92 24.84
CA LYS A 137 28.74 -2.67 24.70
C LYS A 137 29.56 -1.76 23.80
N ASN A 138 29.24 -1.72 22.51
CA ASN A 138 29.77 -0.67 21.65
C ASN A 138 29.34 0.69 22.21
N SER A 139 30.19 1.71 22.06
CA SER A 139 29.79 3.06 22.46
C SER A 139 28.61 3.48 21.58
N PRO A 140 27.50 3.97 22.15
CA PRO A 140 26.30 4.23 21.38
C PRO A 140 26.54 5.34 20.36
N GLY A 141 26.11 5.13 19.12
CA GLY A 141 25.98 6.20 18.13
C GLY A 141 24.90 7.19 18.58
N GLN A 142 25.16 8.49 18.43
CA GLN A 142 24.28 9.55 18.93
C GLN A 142 23.85 10.51 17.82
N LEU A 143 22.57 10.88 17.84
CA LEU A 143 21.99 11.88 16.96
C LEU A 143 21.20 12.89 17.79
N VAL A 144 21.48 14.17 17.59
CA VAL A 144 20.70 15.27 18.14
C VAL A 144 20.19 16.13 17.00
N ILE A 145 18.88 16.32 16.91
CA ILE A 145 18.22 17.19 15.95
C ILE A 145 17.48 18.25 16.74
N ASP A 146 17.90 19.51 16.58
CA ASP A 146 17.39 20.62 17.37
C ASP A 146 16.99 21.77 16.44
N ASN A 147 15.76 22.27 16.60
CA ASN A 147 15.22 23.38 15.83
C ASN A 147 15.49 23.25 14.31
N CYS A 148 15.18 22.09 13.73
CA CYS A 148 15.37 21.81 12.30
C CYS A 148 14.02 21.62 11.60
N ILE A 149 14.00 21.78 10.27
CA ILE A 149 12.87 21.40 9.40
C ILE A 149 13.35 20.28 8.48
N LEU A 150 12.79 19.09 8.62
CA LEU A 150 13.00 17.96 7.71
C LEU A 150 11.72 17.73 6.91
N GLU A 151 11.84 17.74 5.58
CA GLU A 151 10.69 17.65 4.69
C GLU A 151 10.89 16.57 3.63
N GLY A 152 9.91 15.68 3.50
CA GLY A 152 9.85 14.64 2.47
C GLY A 152 9.01 15.04 1.25
N GLY A 153 8.77 14.09 0.35
CA GLY A 153 8.05 14.30 -0.91
C GLY A 153 6.56 13.93 -0.89
N ASN A 154 6.04 13.46 0.25
CA ASN A 154 4.67 12.95 0.36
C ASN A 154 3.67 14.07 0.17
N SER A 155 2.85 13.92 -0.87
CA SER A 155 1.81 14.85 -1.27
C SER A 155 0.56 14.05 -1.66
N ALA A 156 -0.58 14.74 -1.79
CA ALA A 156 -1.82 14.13 -2.26
C ALA A 156 -1.66 13.45 -3.65
N SER A 157 -0.67 13.87 -4.43
CA SER A 157 -0.32 13.30 -5.74
C SER A 157 0.77 12.23 -5.71
N SER A 158 1.33 11.90 -4.54
CA SER A 158 2.37 10.87 -4.44
C SER A 158 1.89 9.53 -4.98
N ASN A 159 2.76 8.84 -5.71
CA ASN A 159 2.49 7.53 -6.29
C ASN A 159 3.14 6.39 -5.50
N VAL A 160 3.87 6.68 -4.41
CA VAL A 160 4.62 5.65 -3.65
C VAL A 160 3.69 4.56 -3.12
N TRP A 161 2.47 4.93 -2.70
CA TRP A 161 1.47 3.99 -2.17
C TRP A 161 0.33 3.69 -3.15
N TYR A 162 0.38 4.23 -4.37
CA TYR A 162 -0.75 4.21 -5.29
C TYR A 162 -1.10 2.79 -5.73
N ASN A 163 -2.34 2.36 -5.44
CA ASN A 163 -2.88 1.04 -5.79
C ASN A 163 -1.99 -0.16 -5.41
N LEU A 164 -1.14 0.01 -4.39
CA LEU A 164 -0.37 -1.11 -3.84
C LEU A 164 -1.26 -2.07 -3.08
N GLY A 165 -0.90 -3.36 -3.10
CA GLY A 165 -1.57 -4.39 -2.33
C GLY A 165 -1.40 -4.19 -0.82
N LEU A 166 -2.13 -4.98 -0.05
CA LEU A 166 -2.11 -4.88 1.41
C LEU A 166 -0.71 -5.16 1.98
N ALA A 167 -0.01 -6.16 1.44
CA ALA A 167 1.32 -6.56 1.90
C ALA A 167 2.34 -5.43 1.76
N GLU A 168 2.38 -4.76 0.60
CA GLU A 168 3.28 -3.63 0.36
C GLU A 168 2.88 -2.41 1.20
N THR A 169 1.58 -2.11 1.27
CA THR A 169 1.04 -0.98 2.04
C THR A 169 1.37 -1.10 3.54
N CYS A 170 1.33 -2.33 4.06
CA CYS A 170 1.61 -2.65 5.44
C CYS A 170 3.12 -2.76 5.76
N ASN A 171 4.02 -2.45 4.83
CA ASN A 171 5.43 -2.25 5.15
C ASN A 171 5.61 -0.89 5.87
N VAL A 172 5.26 -0.86 7.16
CA VAL A 172 5.17 0.37 7.96
C VAL A 172 6.51 1.04 8.23
N GLY A 173 7.60 0.29 8.23
CA GLY A 173 8.96 0.80 8.37
C GLY A 173 9.61 1.28 7.06
N TYR A 174 8.92 1.14 5.92
CA TYR A 174 9.43 1.58 4.63
C TYR A 174 9.57 3.10 4.54
N GLY A 175 10.67 3.55 3.94
CA GLY A 175 10.88 4.95 3.57
C GLY A 175 11.04 5.95 4.72
N ALA A 176 11.53 5.47 5.88
CA ALA A 176 11.69 6.29 7.07
C ALA A 176 12.66 7.47 6.88
N ALA A 177 12.37 8.63 7.49
CA ALA A 177 13.26 9.79 7.44
C ALA A 177 14.53 9.57 8.29
N ILE A 178 14.36 8.97 9.47
CA ILE A 178 15.43 8.65 10.41
C ILE A 178 15.35 7.16 10.73
N ILE A 179 16.46 6.45 10.59
CA ILE A 179 16.60 5.05 10.97
C ILE A 179 17.60 4.96 12.12
N ALA A 180 17.16 4.43 13.26
CA ALA A 180 17.96 4.24 14.47
C ALA A 180 18.06 2.75 14.80
N ASP A 181 19.24 2.16 14.58
CA ASP A 181 19.49 0.74 14.76
C ASP A 181 20.57 0.48 15.81
N GLY A 182 20.39 -0.56 16.62
CA GLY A 182 21.33 -0.96 17.67
C GLY A 182 21.25 -0.06 18.91
N GLN A 183 22.26 -0.15 19.79
CA GLN A 183 22.38 0.70 20.98
C GLN A 183 22.68 2.14 20.58
N THR A 184 21.68 2.89 20.15
CA THR A 184 21.81 4.26 19.66
C THR A 184 20.92 5.20 20.45
N ILE A 185 21.30 6.48 20.50
CA ILE A 185 20.54 7.51 21.20
C ILE A 185 20.17 8.60 20.20
N VAL A 186 18.87 8.81 20.04
CA VAL A 186 18.31 9.85 19.17
C VAL A 186 17.51 10.83 20.01
N GLN A 187 17.81 12.12 19.88
CA GLN A 187 17.10 13.19 20.53
C GLN A 187 16.61 14.17 19.47
N ILE A 188 15.30 14.44 19.47
CA ILE A 188 14.66 15.38 18.54
C ILE A 188 13.90 16.42 19.38
N SER A 189 14.30 17.68 19.24
CA SER A 189 13.71 18.81 19.96
C SER A 189 13.37 19.97 19.04
N GLU A 190 12.27 20.64 19.36
CA GLU A 190 11.83 21.90 18.72
C GLU A 190 11.83 21.88 17.18
N SER A 191 11.68 20.70 16.58
CA SER A 191 11.87 20.48 15.13
C SER A 191 10.55 20.24 14.41
N ILE A 192 10.55 20.35 13.09
CA ILE A 192 9.40 20.02 12.23
C ILE A 192 9.84 18.89 11.32
N ILE A 193 9.19 17.72 11.41
CA ILE A 193 9.38 16.61 10.49
C ILE A 193 8.07 16.36 9.78
N ARG A 194 8.05 16.53 8.46
CA ARG A 194 6.81 16.46 7.71
C ARG A 194 6.94 15.83 6.33
N THR A 195 5.78 15.39 5.82
CA THR A 195 5.59 14.95 4.43
C THR A 195 6.52 13.82 4.00
N PHE A 196 6.93 12.93 4.91
CA PHE A 196 7.62 11.70 4.50
C PHE A 196 6.62 10.63 4.08
N GLU A 197 6.94 9.89 3.01
CA GLU A 197 6.11 8.79 2.53
C GLU A 197 6.08 7.63 3.53
N GLY A 198 7.21 7.42 4.23
CA GLY A 198 7.36 6.55 5.38
C GLY A 198 7.31 7.30 6.72
N PRO A 199 7.62 6.62 7.84
CA PRO A 199 7.60 7.24 9.16
C PRO A 199 8.69 8.30 9.33
N ALA A 200 8.48 9.23 10.26
CA ALA A 200 9.53 10.16 10.65
C ALA A 200 10.71 9.41 11.27
N VAL A 201 10.43 8.43 12.14
CA VAL A 201 11.46 7.62 12.80
C VAL A 201 11.11 6.14 12.73
N ARG A 202 12.10 5.32 12.37
CA ARG A 202 12.10 3.87 12.56
C ARG A 202 13.23 3.49 13.52
N ALA A 203 12.90 2.81 14.61
CA ALA A 203 13.84 2.42 15.65
C ALA A 203 13.82 0.91 15.87
N LEU A 204 14.99 0.29 16.01
CA LEU A 204 15.17 -1.16 16.14
C LEU A 204 16.43 -1.51 16.95
N ASN A 205 16.52 -2.78 17.36
CA ASN A 205 17.65 -3.42 18.04
C ASN A 205 18.23 -2.66 19.25
N GLY A 206 17.38 -2.12 20.13
CA GLY A 206 17.82 -1.49 21.37
C GLY A 206 18.06 0.01 21.27
N ALA A 207 17.61 0.66 20.20
CA ALA A 207 17.68 2.10 20.04
C ALA A 207 16.82 2.83 21.09
N TYR A 208 17.28 4.01 21.51
CA TYR A 208 16.58 4.89 22.43
C TYR A 208 16.28 6.22 21.72
N VAL A 209 15.00 6.53 21.52
CA VAL A 209 14.55 7.73 20.82
C VAL A 209 13.74 8.60 21.76
N THR A 210 14.05 9.89 21.81
CA THR A 210 13.26 10.91 22.50
C THR A 210 12.79 11.98 21.52
N ILE A 211 11.49 12.26 21.51
CA ILE A 211 10.86 13.34 20.74
C ILE A 211 10.11 14.24 21.72
N ASP A 212 10.54 15.50 21.82
CA ASP A 212 9.97 16.43 22.78
C ASP A 212 8.59 16.97 22.36
N LYS A 213 7.93 17.66 23.31
CA LYS A 213 6.60 18.24 23.09
C LYS A 213 6.57 19.38 22.09
N ASN A 214 7.71 19.99 21.80
CA ASN A 214 7.81 21.13 20.89
C ASN A 214 8.04 20.69 19.43
N THR A 215 8.31 19.40 19.21
CA THR A 215 8.53 18.83 17.89
C THR A 215 7.20 18.57 17.18
N ILE A 216 7.06 19.07 15.96
CA ILE A 216 5.90 18.87 15.09
C ILE A 216 6.13 17.68 14.18
N LEU A 217 5.29 16.65 14.29
CA LEU A 217 5.20 15.54 13.35
C LEU A 217 3.92 15.69 12.52
N ASN A 218 4.06 15.89 11.21
CA ASN A 218 2.92 16.17 10.35
C ASN A 218 2.98 15.39 9.03
N ASN A 219 1.92 14.65 8.70
CA ASN A 219 1.78 13.94 7.43
C ASN A 219 2.98 13.02 7.10
N ASN A 220 3.49 12.28 8.09
CA ASN A 220 4.54 11.28 7.88
C ASN A 220 3.92 9.89 7.84
N GLY A 221 4.24 9.11 6.82
CA GLY A 221 3.73 7.75 6.68
C GLY A 221 2.29 7.69 6.17
N GLN A 222 1.72 8.78 5.65
CA GLN A 222 0.37 8.74 5.08
C GLN A 222 0.36 7.95 3.77
N ARG A 223 -0.56 6.97 3.65
CA ARG A 223 -0.72 6.12 2.47
C ARG A 223 -1.57 6.77 1.37
N ASN A 224 -1.14 7.93 0.89
CA ASN A 224 -1.89 8.71 -0.11
C ASN A 224 -2.28 7.87 -1.33
N ARG A 225 -3.55 7.97 -1.74
CA ARG A 225 -4.15 7.26 -2.89
C ARG A 225 -4.05 5.73 -2.82
N ASN A 226 -4.01 5.19 -1.61
CA ASN A 226 -4.16 3.76 -1.32
C ASN A 226 -5.54 3.48 -0.71
N THR A 227 -5.97 2.21 -0.68
CA THR A 227 -7.14 1.76 0.10
C THR A 227 -7.03 2.13 1.57
N LEU A 228 -5.82 2.09 2.14
CA LEU A 228 -5.54 2.45 3.53
C LEU A 228 -5.10 3.91 3.71
N ASN A 229 -5.70 4.87 2.98
CA ASN A 229 -5.23 6.26 2.95
C ASN A 229 -5.34 7.07 4.26
N SER A 230 -6.18 6.66 5.22
CA SER A 230 -6.23 7.29 6.56
C SER A 230 -5.05 6.83 7.42
N MET A 231 -4.41 5.72 7.03
CA MET A 231 -3.27 5.18 7.73
C MET A 231 -2.12 6.17 7.63
N GLN A 232 -1.63 6.55 8.81
CA GLN A 232 -0.44 7.33 8.98
C GLN A 232 0.46 6.58 9.98
N THR A 233 1.77 6.73 9.89
CA THR A 233 2.70 6.11 10.84
C THR A 233 3.81 7.10 11.09
N ASN A 234 3.81 7.79 12.23
CA ASN A 234 4.83 8.78 12.52
C ASN A 234 6.11 8.12 13.06
N VAL A 235 5.95 7.09 13.90
CA VAL A 235 7.07 6.36 14.49
C VAL A 235 6.85 4.86 14.40
N VAL A 236 7.91 4.12 14.11
CA VAL A 236 7.94 2.66 14.10
C VAL A 236 8.97 2.17 15.11
N CYS A 237 8.57 1.29 16.00
CA CYS A 237 9.44 0.56 16.93
C CYS A 237 9.40 -0.91 16.58
N GLU A 238 10.51 -1.50 16.14
CA GLU A 238 10.56 -2.92 15.71
C GLU A 238 11.24 -3.84 16.72
N GLY A 239 11.78 -3.33 17.83
CA GLY A 239 12.47 -4.15 18.82
C GLY A 239 13.64 -4.93 18.22
N GLY A 240 13.90 -6.14 18.72
CA GLY A 240 14.94 -7.04 18.22
C GLY A 240 15.95 -7.42 19.30
N ILE A 241 17.25 -7.25 19.00
CA ILE A 241 18.32 -7.46 19.99
C ILE A 241 18.23 -6.34 21.04
N GLY A 242 17.82 -6.66 22.26
CA GLY A 242 17.60 -5.68 23.33
C GLY A 242 16.23 -4.98 23.25
N THR A 243 16.00 -4.03 24.15
CA THR A 243 14.73 -3.29 24.23
C THR A 243 14.87 -1.92 23.56
N THR A 244 14.16 -1.74 22.45
CA THR A 244 14.03 -0.43 21.80
C THR A 244 13.05 0.42 22.60
N THR A 245 13.41 1.67 22.89
CA THR A 245 12.58 2.59 23.68
C THR A 245 12.25 3.85 22.88
N ILE A 246 10.97 4.22 22.87
CA ILE A 246 10.45 5.45 22.28
C ILE A 246 9.80 6.28 23.38
N ASP A 247 10.36 7.45 23.68
CA ASP A 247 9.76 8.47 24.53
C ASP A 247 9.27 9.61 23.64
N ILE A 248 7.97 9.87 23.63
CA ILE A 248 7.36 10.84 22.70
C ILE A 248 6.23 11.62 23.36
N ALA A 249 6.25 12.93 23.14
CA ALA A 249 5.11 13.80 23.43
C ALA A 249 4.24 13.97 22.18
N LEU A 250 2.94 13.72 22.30
CA LEU A 250 1.97 13.71 21.22
C LEU A 250 1.34 15.09 20.97
N ASP A 251 1.68 16.09 21.79
CA ASP A 251 1.10 17.44 21.81
C ASP A 251 1.12 18.11 20.43
N ASN A 252 2.17 17.87 19.64
CA ASN A 252 2.38 18.45 18.32
C ASN A 252 2.41 17.41 17.19
N VAL A 253 1.83 16.23 17.43
CA VAL A 253 1.55 15.25 16.37
C VAL A 253 0.22 15.62 15.74
N THR A 254 0.26 16.20 14.53
CA THR A 254 -0.93 16.82 13.90
C THR A 254 -2.08 15.83 13.74
N SER A 255 -1.79 14.59 13.36
CA SER A 255 -2.80 13.55 13.21
C SER A 255 -3.46 13.19 14.55
N PHE A 256 -2.71 13.23 15.67
CA PHE A 256 -3.24 12.92 16.99
C PHE A 256 -4.21 14.00 17.46
N THR A 257 -3.86 15.27 17.29
CA THR A 257 -4.68 16.39 17.74
C THR A 257 -5.87 16.69 16.84
N SER A 258 -5.75 16.47 15.53
CA SER A 258 -6.82 16.80 14.57
C SER A 258 -7.82 15.68 14.32
N THR A 259 -7.35 14.43 14.21
CA THR A 259 -8.21 13.28 13.87
C THR A 259 -8.19 12.19 14.94
N GLY A 260 -7.55 12.42 16.09
CA GLY A 260 -7.33 11.39 17.11
C GLY A 260 -6.26 10.36 16.75
N ASN A 261 -5.56 10.52 15.62
CA ASN A 261 -4.59 9.57 15.10
C ASN A 261 -3.18 9.81 15.61
N GLY A 262 -2.85 9.26 16.77
CA GLY A 262 -1.46 8.97 17.12
C GLY A 262 -1.07 7.69 16.43
N TRP A 263 0.08 7.64 15.77
CA TRP A 263 0.53 6.40 15.16
C TRP A 263 1.98 6.14 15.47
N ILE A 264 2.17 5.40 16.55
CA ILE A 264 3.41 4.73 16.89
C ILE A 264 3.13 3.24 16.74
N PHE A 265 3.78 2.60 15.78
CA PHE A 265 3.64 1.17 15.56
C PHE A 265 4.68 0.40 16.39
N SER A 266 4.24 -0.68 17.02
CA SER A 266 5.11 -1.69 17.60
C SER A 266 4.47 -3.06 17.34
N PRO A 267 5.21 -4.01 16.72
CA PRO A 267 4.73 -5.37 16.55
C PRO A 267 4.41 -6.01 17.91
N GLN A 268 3.37 -6.84 17.93
CA GLN A 268 3.09 -7.70 19.07
C GLN A 268 4.31 -8.61 19.30
N GLU A 269 4.70 -8.80 20.57
CA GLU A 269 5.90 -9.57 20.97
C GLU A 269 7.26 -8.92 20.66
N SER A 270 7.30 -7.72 20.05
CA SER A 270 8.55 -6.98 19.93
C SER A 270 9.02 -6.46 21.29
N ASN A 271 10.34 -6.48 21.52
CA ASN A 271 10.97 -5.84 22.68
C ASN A 271 10.96 -4.30 22.52
N CYS A 272 9.77 -3.72 22.55
CA CYS A 272 9.53 -2.30 22.39
C CYS A 272 8.90 -1.73 23.66
N LYS A 273 9.46 -0.63 24.14
CA LYS A 273 8.90 0.18 25.23
C LYS A 273 8.51 1.54 24.68
N ILE A 274 7.21 1.85 24.67
CA ILE A 274 6.70 3.13 24.21
C ILE A 274 6.16 3.90 25.43
N ASN A 275 6.75 5.05 25.71
CA ASN A 275 6.23 6.01 26.68
C ASN A 275 5.69 7.22 25.90
N ALA A 276 4.40 7.19 25.59
CA ALA A 276 3.72 8.31 24.96
C ALA A 276 3.06 9.21 26.01
N THR A 277 3.19 10.53 25.85
CA THR A 277 2.55 11.53 26.73
C THR A 277 1.74 12.53 25.92
N PHE A 278 0.71 13.11 26.53
CA PHE A 278 -0.06 14.22 25.97
C PHE A 278 -0.42 15.17 27.10
N ASN A 279 -0.08 16.46 26.96
CA ASN A 279 -0.17 17.44 28.05
C ASN A 279 0.54 17.00 29.34
N GLY A 280 1.63 16.22 29.21
CA GLY A 280 2.41 15.68 30.33
C GLY A 280 1.84 14.42 30.98
N GLU A 281 0.64 13.98 30.61
CA GLU A 281 0.03 12.75 31.14
C GLU A 281 0.27 11.55 30.21
N PRO A 282 0.33 10.32 30.73
CA PRO A 282 0.42 9.11 29.89
C PRO A 282 -0.74 9.05 28.88
N ALA A 283 -0.41 8.79 27.62
CA ALA A 283 -1.38 8.71 26.52
C ALA A 283 -1.25 7.37 25.78
N GLN A 284 -2.34 6.93 25.15
CA GLN A 284 -2.24 5.79 24.24
C GLN A 284 -1.48 6.22 22.97
N PRO A 285 -0.55 5.39 22.46
CA PRO A 285 0.24 5.70 21.27
C PRO A 285 -0.61 5.77 19.98
N ARG A 286 -1.84 5.26 20.04
CA ARG A 286 -2.83 5.25 18.96
C ARG A 286 -4.24 5.14 19.48
N SER A 287 -5.20 5.56 18.66
CA SER A 287 -6.62 5.38 18.95
C SER A 287 -7.05 3.91 18.83
N LEU A 288 -8.01 3.54 19.67
CA LEU A 288 -8.69 2.26 19.61
C LEU A 288 -9.61 2.22 18.39
N PRO A 289 -9.83 1.04 17.78
CA PRO A 289 -10.83 0.89 16.71
C PRO A 289 -12.19 1.39 17.19
N GLN A 290 -12.90 2.11 16.34
CA GLN A 290 -14.25 2.58 16.64
C GLN A 290 -15.17 2.27 15.47
N ILE A 291 -16.37 1.77 15.77
CA ILE A 291 -17.39 1.57 14.76
C ILE A 291 -18.48 2.63 14.87
N ASN A 292 -18.86 3.23 13.76
CA ASN A 292 -19.90 4.26 13.71
C ASN A 292 -21.24 3.66 13.28
N SER A 293 -21.20 2.70 12.36
CA SER A 293 -22.38 1.97 11.90
C SER A 293 -21.99 0.59 11.36
N ALA A 294 -22.97 -0.30 11.32
CA ALA A 294 -22.83 -1.60 10.67
C ALA A 294 -24.12 -1.93 9.92
N ASN A 295 -24.02 -2.82 8.95
CA ASN A 295 -25.14 -3.43 8.23
C ASN A 295 -24.87 -4.91 8.06
N VAL A 296 -25.91 -5.74 8.21
CA VAL A 296 -25.80 -7.19 8.04
C VAL A 296 -26.87 -7.65 7.06
N ILE A 297 -26.44 -8.32 6.00
CA ILE A 297 -27.31 -8.91 4.99
C ILE A 297 -27.09 -10.43 5.00
N VAL A 298 -28.08 -11.17 5.49
CA VAL A 298 -28.07 -12.63 5.50
C VAL A 298 -28.70 -13.14 4.22
N ASN A 299 -27.88 -13.70 3.32
CA ASN A 299 -28.36 -14.30 2.07
C ASN A 299 -28.52 -15.81 2.24
N ILE A 300 -29.78 -16.25 2.34
CA ILE A 300 -30.12 -17.66 2.54
C ILE A 300 -29.79 -18.49 1.28
N THR A 301 -29.95 -17.92 0.09
CA THR A 301 -29.74 -18.63 -1.18
C THR A 301 -28.27 -18.95 -1.40
N ASN A 302 -27.39 -17.98 -1.15
CA ASN A 302 -25.95 -18.14 -1.35
C ASN A 302 -25.22 -18.67 -0.11
N GLN A 303 -25.93 -18.91 1.01
CA GLN A 303 -25.37 -19.32 2.30
C GLN A 303 -24.23 -18.44 2.81
N MET A 304 -24.30 -17.15 2.49
CA MET A 304 -23.29 -16.15 2.85
C MET A 304 -23.98 -14.98 3.53
N THR A 305 -23.32 -14.42 4.53
CA THR A 305 -23.73 -13.20 5.20
C THR A 305 -22.72 -12.12 4.93
N GLU A 306 -23.18 -11.00 4.40
CA GLU A 306 -22.38 -9.81 4.21
C GLU A 306 -22.52 -8.91 5.43
N VAL A 307 -21.38 -8.54 6.03
CA VAL A 307 -21.32 -7.58 7.13
C VAL A 307 -20.55 -6.37 6.63
N THR A 308 -21.20 -5.24 6.49
CA THR A 308 -20.55 -3.96 6.17
C THR A 308 -20.36 -3.19 7.47
N VAL A 309 -19.13 -2.78 7.76
CA VAL A 309 -18.82 -1.96 8.94
C VAL A 309 -18.21 -0.65 8.48
N ASN A 310 -18.76 0.46 8.99
CA ASN A 310 -18.16 1.78 8.86
C ASN A 310 -17.63 2.25 10.21
N GLY A 311 -16.40 2.70 10.26
CA GLY A 311 -15.73 3.09 11.48
C GLY A 311 -14.45 3.86 11.25
N ASN A 312 -13.69 4.08 12.32
CA ASN A 312 -12.40 4.73 12.32
C ASN A 312 -11.35 3.80 12.92
N PHE A 313 -10.10 3.99 12.53
CA PHE A 313 -8.94 3.31 13.10
C PHE A 313 -8.94 1.79 12.91
N LEU A 314 -9.52 1.34 11.79
CA LEU A 314 -9.70 -0.08 11.45
C LEU A 314 -8.52 -0.63 10.61
N GLU A 315 -7.37 0.05 10.58
CA GLU A 315 -6.25 -0.30 9.71
C GLU A 315 -5.58 -1.61 10.17
N PRO A 316 -5.50 -2.64 9.30
CA PRO A 316 -5.04 -3.99 9.67
C PRO A 316 -3.52 -4.08 9.74
N CYS A 317 -2.80 -3.11 9.16
CA CYS A 317 -1.34 -3.09 9.14
C CYS A 317 -0.72 -2.91 10.52
N LEU A 318 -1.50 -2.38 11.46
CA LEU A 318 -0.98 -1.91 12.73
C LEU A 318 -1.37 -2.83 13.88
N ARG A 319 -2.35 -3.71 13.69
CA ARG A 319 -2.90 -4.53 14.76
C ARG A 319 -3.67 -5.73 14.21
N THR A 320 -3.78 -6.75 15.05
CA THR A 320 -4.76 -7.82 14.82
C THR A 320 -6.11 -7.35 15.33
N LEU A 321 -7.09 -7.35 14.44
CA LEU A 321 -8.46 -6.95 14.71
C LEU A 321 -9.35 -8.19 14.85
N VAL A 322 -10.43 -8.04 15.60
CA VAL A 322 -11.46 -9.04 15.78
C VAL A 322 -12.80 -8.40 15.48
N LEU A 323 -13.52 -8.96 14.51
CA LEU A 323 -14.94 -8.70 14.31
C LEU A 323 -15.69 -9.63 15.26
N GLU A 324 -16.59 -9.11 16.09
CA GLU A 324 -17.50 -9.91 16.92
C GLU A 324 -18.95 -9.56 16.57
N LEU A 325 -19.78 -10.59 16.43
CA LEU A 325 -21.23 -10.50 16.30
C LEU A 325 -21.89 -11.41 17.34
N HIS A 326 -22.91 -10.91 18.03
CA HIS A 326 -23.75 -11.73 18.90
C HIS A 326 -25.17 -11.16 19.02
N GLU A 327 -26.11 -11.97 19.50
CA GLU A 327 -27.42 -11.43 19.90
C GLU A 327 -27.24 -10.52 21.12
N LYS A 328 -27.92 -9.37 21.14
CA LYS A 328 -27.82 -8.37 22.22
C LYS A 328 -28.07 -8.96 23.61
N ASP A 329 -29.05 -9.86 23.71
CA ASP A 329 -29.44 -10.48 24.98
C ASP A 329 -28.73 -11.83 25.24
N LYS A 330 -27.81 -12.27 24.36
CA LYS A 330 -27.08 -13.55 24.50
C LYS A 330 -25.60 -13.42 24.10
N VAL A 331 -24.82 -12.80 24.97
CA VAL A 331 -23.37 -12.60 24.76
C VAL A 331 -22.59 -13.93 24.69
N ASP A 332 -23.10 -15.01 25.30
CA ASP A 332 -22.44 -16.32 25.30
C ASP A 332 -22.39 -16.99 23.92
N VAL A 333 -23.29 -16.60 23.02
CA VAL A 333 -23.34 -17.12 21.65
C VAL A 333 -22.85 -16.02 20.71
N ARG A 334 -21.57 -16.11 20.36
CA ARG A 334 -20.90 -15.12 19.51
C ARG A 334 -20.16 -15.75 18.35
N VAL A 335 -20.06 -14.97 17.28
CA VAL A 335 -19.23 -15.26 16.11
C VAL A 335 -18.12 -14.25 16.08
N THR A 336 -16.89 -14.75 16.17
CA THR A 336 -15.68 -13.93 16.12
C THR A 336 -14.87 -14.28 14.90
N GLN A 337 -14.35 -13.26 14.22
CA GLN A 337 -13.42 -13.43 13.12
C GLN A 337 -12.22 -12.52 13.34
N GLU A 338 -11.04 -13.13 13.53
CA GLU A 338 -9.79 -12.38 13.59
C GLU A 338 -9.30 -12.06 12.17
N PHE A 339 -8.80 -10.84 11.97
CA PHE A 339 -8.28 -10.37 10.70
C PHE A 339 -7.14 -9.36 10.90
N GLY A 340 -6.28 -9.24 9.90
CA GLY A 340 -5.01 -8.52 9.95
C GLY A 340 -4.19 -8.80 8.69
N VAL A 341 -2.95 -8.32 8.63
CA VAL A 341 -2.06 -8.54 7.48
C VAL A 341 -1.78 -10.03 7.25
N GLU A 342 -1.56 -10.79 8.31
CA GLU A 342 -1.19 -12.20 8.24
C GLU A 342 -2.42 -13.13 8.12
N SER A 343 -3.60 -12.63 8.48
CA SER A 343 -4.85 -13.39 8.51
C SER A 343 -5.84 -12.95 7.42
N SER A 344 -5.33 -12.40 6.30
CA SER A 344 -6.14 -12.01 5.14
C SER A 344 -6.80 -13.23 4.50
N SER A 345 -7.86 -13.71 5.12
CA SER A 345 -8.77 -14.67 4.52
C SER A 345 -9.50 -14.00 3.36
N ASN A 346 -9.87 -14.76 2.34
CA ASN A 346 -10.63 -14.29 1.15
C ASN A 346 -12.02 -13.72 1.47
N THR A 347 -12.33 -13.49 2.75
CA THR A 347 -13.63 -13.07 3.25
C THR A 347 -13.66 -11.61 3.69
N VAL A 348 -12.52 -10.90 3.71
CA VAL A 348 -12.47 -9.48 4.08
C VAL A 348 -12.11 -8.66 2.85
N ASN A 349 -12.99 -7.75 2.46
CA ASN A 349 -12.77 -6.81 1.38
C ASN A 349 -12.72 -5.38 1.93
N TRP A 350 -11.62 -4.69 1.65
CA TRP A 350 -11.38 -3.33 2.08
C TRP A 350 -11.85 -2.38 0.99
N THR A 351 -12.92 -1.63 1.26
CA THR A 351 -13.35 -0.58 0.34
C THR A 351 -12.44 0.63 0.48
N ASP A 352 -12.21 1.02 1.74
CA ASP A 352 -11.24 2.02 2.16
C ASP A 352 -10.84 1.75 3.62
N SER A 353 -10.26 2.74 4.30
CA SER A 353 -9.78 2.59 5.68
C SER A 353 -10.89 2.67 6.74
N GLU A 354 -12.05 3.20 6.35
CA GLU A 354 -13.20 3.43 7.23
C GLU A 354 -14.31 2.41 6.94
N ASN A 355 -14.35 1.81 5.75
CA ASN A 355 -15.38 0.88 5.28
C ASN A 355 -14.80 -0.50 4.93
N ILE A 356 -15.28 -1.50 5.68
CA ILE A 356 -14.87 -2.90 5.53
C ILE A 356 -16.09 -3.76 5.26
N ILE A 357 -15.95 -4.70 4.32
CA ILE A 357 -16.97 -5.70 4.00
C ILE A 357 -16.44 -7.09 4.39
N PHE A 358 -17.19 -7.81 5.22
CA PHE A 358 -16.90 -9.19 5.61
C PHE A 358 -17.92 -10.13 4.96
N GLN A 359 -17.44 -11.29 4.53
CA GLN A 359 -18.23 -12.35 3.92
C GLN A 359 -18.16 -13.58 4.84
N ILE A 360 -19.16 -13.71 5.71
CA ILE A 360 -19.20 -14.76 6.72
C ILE A 360 -20.09 -15.92 6.22
N PRO A 361 -19.55 -17.15 6.11
CA PRO A 361 -20.37 -18.32 5.81
C PRO A 361 -21.51 -18.51 6.82
N GLN A 362 -22.72 -18.76 6.34
CA GLN A 362 -23.91 -18.83 7.18
C GLN A 362 -23.82 -19.92 8.26
N TYR A 363 -23.08 -21.01 8.02
CA TYR A 363 -22.93 -22.08 9.01
C TYR A 363 -22.26 -21.61 10.32
N LEU A 364 -21.46 -20.54 10.27
CA LEU A 364 -20.87 -19.93 11.46
C LEU A 364 -21.92 -19.18 12.29
N LEU A 365 -23.00 -18.73 11.65
CA LEU A 365 -24.08 -17.94 12.26
C LEU A 365 -25.28 -18.80 12.68
N ASN A 366 -25.23 -20.13 12.56
CA ASN A 366 -26.37 -21.03 12.81
C ASN A 366 -26.98 -20.90 14.21
N ASN A 367 -26.19 -20.47 15.20
CA ASN A 367 -26.64 -20.31 16.58
C ASN A 367 -27.19 -18.91 16.86
N LEU A 368 -27.12 -17.97 15.90
CA LEU A 368 -27.67 -16.63 16.01
C LEU A 368 -29.06 -16.56 15.39
N ASN A 369 -30.02 -16.03 16.14
CA ASN A 369 -31.36 -15.77 15.67
C ASN A 369 -31.39 -14.49 14.81
N THR A 370 -31.66 -14.62 13.52
CA THR A 370 -31.77 -13.49 12.57
C THR A 370 -33.03 -12.63 12.79
N SER A 371 -33.94 -13.03 13.66
CA SER A 371 -35.09 -12.21 14.06
C SER A 371 -34.83 -11.36 15.31
N ALA A 372 -33.66 -11.49 15.94
CA ALA A 372 -33.27 -10.74 17.13
C ALA A 372 -32.37 -9.55 16.80
N GLU A 373 -32.26 -8.59 17.72
CA GLU A 373 -31.24 -7.54 17.65
C GLU A 373 -29.85 -8.15 17.83
N TRP A 374 -28.93 -7.77 16.95
CA TRP A 374 -27.52 -8.14 17.02
C TRP A 374 -26.70 -6.96 17.48
N GLU A 375 -25.65 -7.24 18.25
CA GLU A 375 -24.57 -6.31 18.53
C GLU A 375 -23.33 -6.72 17.75
N ILE A 376 -22.69 -5.71 17.17
CA ILE A 376 -21.50 -5.89 16.33
C ILE A 376 -20.43 -4.95 16.84
N SER A 377 -19.18 -5.41 16.82
CA SER A 377 -18.02 -4.58 17.11
C SER A 377 -16.79 -5.03 16.34
N ILE A 378 -15.87 -4.10 16.10
CA ILE A 378 -14.50 -4.39 15.70
C ILE A 378 -13.58 -3.85 16.78
N TYR A 379 -12.70 -4.69 17.31
CA TYR A 379 -11.75 -4.29 18.33
C TYR A 379 -10.38 -4.94 18.11
N GLU A 380 -9.36 -4.36 18.73
CA GLU A 380 -8.02 -4.94 18.75
C GLU A 380 -7.99 -6.18 19.66
N SER A 381 -7.35 -7.27 19.21
CA SER A 381 -7.31 -8.52 19.97
C SER A 381 -6.85 -8.29 21.42
N GLY A 382 -7.59 -8.85 22.37
CA GLY A 382 -7.40 -8.62 23.82
C GLY A 382 -7.99 -7.32 24.39
N LYS A 383 -8.60 -6.45 23.58
CA LYS A 383 -9.18 -5.16 24.02
C LYS A 383 -10.70 -5.06 23.86
N ARG A 384 -11.41 -6.18 23.89
CA ARG A 384 -12.88 -6.26 23.78
C ARG A 384 -13.60 -5.29 24.73
N GLU A 385 -13.17 -5.21 25.99
CA GLU A 385 -13.83 -4.38 27.01
C GLU A 385 -13.66 -2.86 26.79
N GLN A 386 -12.80 -2.43 25.86
CA GLN A 386 -12.58 -1.02 25.53
C GLN A 386 -13.30 -0.60 24.24
N THR A 387 -14.08 -1.52 23.64
CA THR A 387 -14.75 -1.29 22.36
C THR A 387 -16.10 -0.62 22.52
N ASN A 388 -16.61 -0.09 21.41
CA ASN A 388 -18.00 0.34 21.29
C ASN A 388 -18.81 -0.63 20.42
N TRP A 389 -20.10 -0.76 20.73
CA TRP A 389 -21.01 -1.70 20.09
C TRP A 389 -22.07 -0.94 19.27
N VAL A 390 -22.42 -1.50 18.11
CA VAL A 390 -23.56 -1.03 17.31
C VAL A 390 -24.63 -2.12 17.34
N THR A 391 -25.85 -1.72 17.67
CA THR A 391 -27.02 -2.60 17.67
C THR A 391 -27.81 -2.44 16.37
N LEU A 392 -28.22 -3.55 15.75
CA LEU A 392 -29.06 -3.55 14.55
C LEU A 392 -29.91 -4.82 14.42
N PHE A 393 -30.91 -4.79 13.53
CA PHE A 393 -31.57 -6.01 13.05
C PHE A 393 -30.92 -6.46 11.73
N PRO A 394 -30.51 -7.73 11.59
CA PRO A 394 -29.97 -8.22 10.34
C PRO A 394 -31.08 -8.29 9.28
N THR A 395 -30.75 -7.94 8.04
CA THR A 395 -31.67 -8.01 6.91
C THR A 395 -31.56 -9.37 6.24
N VAL A 396 -32.66 -10.12 6.18
CA VAL A 396 -32.68 -11.45 5.54
C VAL A 396 -33.18 -11.32 4.10
N ILE A 397 -32.39 -11.82 3.14
CA ILE A 397 -32.76 -11.85 1.71
C ILE A 397 -32.83 -13.30 1.20
N VAL A 398 -33.83 -13.57 0.38
CA VAL A 398 -34.00 -14.81 -0.37
C VAL A 398 -33.96 -14.46 -1.85
N ILE A 399 -32.87 -14.82 -2.53
CA ILE A 399 -32.80 -14.76 -3.97
C ILE A 399 -33.58 -15.97 -4.47
N ILE A 400 -34.80 -15.73 -4.94
CA ILE A 400 -35.53 -16.74 -5.71
C ILE A 400 -34.87 -16.75 -7.08
N ASP A 401 -33.88 -17.60 -7.27
CA ASP A 401 -33.46 -17.96 -8.62
C ASP A 401 -34.71 -18.53 -9.29
N SER A 402 -35.30 -17.75 -10.18
CA SER A 402 -36.33 -18.22 -11.08
C SER A 402 -35.64 -19.15 -12.09
N TYR A 403 -35.24 -20.32 -11.62
CA TYR A 403 -34.90 -21.46 -12.44
C TYR A 403 -36.22 -21.84 -13.12
N ILE A 404 -36.51 -21.22 -14.26
CA ILE A 404 -37.52 -21.74 -15.16
C ILE A 404 -37.04 -23.15 -15.46
N ASP A 405 -37.70 -24.13 -14.86
CA ASP A 405 -37.36 -25.53 -15.00
C ASP A 405 -37.37 -25.86 -16.49
N ILE A 406 -36.16 -25.99 -17.07
CA ILE A 406 -35.97 -26.24 -18.49
C ILE A 406 -36.74 -27.52 -18.87
N THR A 407 -36.94 -28.43 -17.93
CA THR A 407 -37.76 -29.63 -18.06
C THR A 407 -39.25 -29.30 -18.29
N LEU A 408 -39.80 -28.31 -17.58
CA LEU A 408 -41.18 -27.84 -17.76
C LEU A 408 -41.35 -27.14 -19.12
N VAL A 409 -40.39 -26.31 -19.52
CA VAL A 409 -40.41 -25.66 -20.84
C VAL A 409 -40.30 -26.68 -21.96
N ILE A 410 -39.40 -27.65 -21.86
CA ILE A 410 -39.28 -28.74 -22.84
C ILE A 410 -40.56 -29.59 -22.86
N SER A 411 -41.16 -29.88 -21.71
CA SER A 411 -42.41 -30.66 -21.61
C SER A 411 -43.62 -29.96 -22.24
N ILE A 412 -43.62 -28.63 -22.35
CA ILE A 412 -44.70 -27.87 -22.98
C ILE A 412 -44.39 -27.62 -24.46
N VAL A 413 -43.14 -27.26 -24.79
CA VAL A 413 -42.75 -26.84 -26.14
C VAL A 413 -42.64 -28.04 -27.10
N VAL A 414 -42.12 -29.19 -26.65
CA VAL A 414 -41.95 -30.37 -27.52
C VAL A 414 -43.28 -30.93 -28.03
N PRO A 415 -44.35 -31.10 -27.22
CA PRO A 415 -45.65 -31.53 -27.71
C PRO A 415 -46.28 -30.55 -28.69
N ILE A 416 -46.12 -29.24 -28.47
CA ILE A 416 -46.66 -28.20 -29.35
C ILE A 416 -45.99 -28.26 -30.72
N ILE A 417 -44.66 -28.38 -30.77
CA ILE A 417 -43.92 -28.50 -32.03
C ILE A 417 -44.30 -29.80 -32.76
N ALA A 418 -44.40 -30.93 -32.04
CA ALA A 418 -44.82 -32.20 -32.63
C ALA A 418 -46.24 -32.12 -33.22
N PHE A 419 -47.17 -31.44 -32.52
CA PHE A 419 -48.53 -31.21 -33.01
C PHE A 419 -48.54 -30.36 -34.28
N ILE A 420 -47.77 -29.26 -34.32
CA ILE A 420 -47.66 -28.40 -35.51
C ILE A 420 -47.13 -29.19 -36.71
N ILE A 421 -46.08 -30.00 -36.52
CA ILE A 421 -45.52 -30.84 -37.59
C ILE A 421 -46.56 -31.85 -38.10
N ALA A 422 -47.30 -32.51 -37.20
CA ALA A 422 -48.35 -33.45 -37.58
C ALA A 422 -49.45 -32.77 -38.43
N VAL A 423 -49.89 -31.57 -38.04
CA VAL A 423 -50.89 -30.79 -38.81
C VAL A 423 -50.37 -30.43 -40.20
N ILE A 424 -49.10 -30.00 -40.32
CA ILE A 424 -48.49 -29.67 -41.62
C ILE A 424 -48.45 -30.91 -42.53
N ILE A 425 -48.05 -32.07 -42.01
CA ILE A 425 -48.02 -33.32 -42.78
C ILE A 425 -49.43 -33.70 -43.27
N ILE A 426 -50.44 -33.59 -42.41
CA ILE A 426 -51.85 -33.84 -42.80
C ILE A 426 -52.27 -32.88 -43.92
N PHE A 427 -51.90 -31.60 -43.82
CA PHE A 427 -52.22 -30.60 -44.85
C PHE A 427 -51.54 -30.93 -46.19
N ILE A 428 -50.27 -31.35 -46.17
CA ILE A 428 -49.54 -31.77 -47.37
C ILE A 428 -50.22 -32.99 -48.03
N ILE A 429 -50.60 -33.99 -47.23
CA ILE A 429 -51.32 -35.18 -47.73
C ILE A 429 -52.66 -34.77 -48.34
N ALA A 430 -53.41 -33.88 -47.69
CA ALA A 430 -54.69 -33.39 -48.21
C ALA A 430 -54.52 -32.66 -49.55
N VAL A 431 -53.49 -31.82 -49.69
CA VAL A 431 -53.17 -31.11 -50.95
C VAL A 431 -52.77 -32.09 -52.05
N ILE A 432 -51.97 -33.12 -51.76
CA ILE A 432 -51.58 -34.15 -52.73
C ILE A 432 -52.81 -34.98 -53.16
N CYS A 433 -53.69 -35.35 -52.23
CA CYS A 433 -54.94 -36.04 -52.53
C CYS A 433 -55.91 -35.18 -53.37
N HIS A 434 -55.96 -33.87 -53.12
CA HIS A 434 -56.76 -32.95 -53.93
C HIS A 434 -56.21 -32.84 -55.37
N LYS A 435 -54.89 -32.68 -55.52
CA LYS A 435 -54.22 -32.56 -56.82
C LYS A 435 -54.31 -33.84 -57.67
N ASN A 436 -54.38 -35.02 -57.05
CA ASN A 436 -54.61 -36.29 -57.76
C ASN A 436 -56.08 -36.53 -58.16
N ARG A 437 -57.03 -35.76 -57.64
CA ARG A 437 -58.45 -35.87 -57.98
C ARG A 437 -58.82 -35.04 -59.22
N ASP A 438 -58.08 -33.96 -59.49
CA ASP A 438 -58.29 -33.09 -60.65
C ASP A 438 -57.61 -33.62 -61.95
N ASN A 439 -56.75 -34.65 -61.87
CA ASN A 439 -56.07 -35.25 -63.03
C ASN A 439 -56.81 -36.46 -63.66
N LYS A 440 -58.04 -36.76 -63.24
CA LYS A 440 -58.84 -37.88 -63.79
C LYS A 440 -60.03 -37.46 -64.66
N GLN A 441 -60.15 -36.19 -65.02
CA GLN A 441 -61.30 -35.70 -65.79
C GLN A 441 -60.91 -34.64 -66.83
N SER A 442 -60.16 -35.07 -67.85
CA SER A 442 -60.03 -34.36 -69.13
C SER A 442 -59.50 -35.34 -70.17
N GLU A 443 -60.38 -36.26 -70.53
CA GLU A 443 -60.36 -37.09 -71.73
C GLU A 443 -60.27 -36.22 -73.00
N LEU A 444 -59.70 -36.81 -74.05
CA LEU A 444 -60.08 -36.65 -75.46
C LEU A 444 -60.31 -35.21 -75.98
N ASP A 445 -59.37 -34.69 -76.78
CA ASP A 445 -59.52 -34.67 -78.23
C ASP A 445 -58.40 -33.87 -78.93
N HIS A 446 -57.80 -34.52 -79.94
CA HIS A 446 -57.46 -34.02 -81.28
C HIS A 446 -56.95 -32.57 -81.46
N LYS A 447 -55.95 -32.23 -82.27
CA LYS A 447 -55.41 -32.84 -83.50
C LYS A 447 -54.18 -32.05 -83.96
N ASN A 448 -53.15 -32.78 -84.37
CA ASN A 448 -52.32 -32.63 -85.58
C ASN A 448 -51.61 -31.32 -86.02
N ASN A 449 -50.41 -31.61 -86.55
CA ASN A 449 -49.62 -30.93 -87.59
C ASN A 449 -48.79 -29.73 -87.13
N GLU A 450 -47.58 -29.48 -87.61
CA GLU A 450 -46.62 -30.18 -88.48
C GLU A 450 -45.32 -29.35 -88.37
N ASP A 451 -44.19 -30.05 -88.34
CA ASP A 451 -42.89 -29.76 -88.95
C ASP A 451 -42.28 -28.34 -89.05
N ALA A 452 -40.98 -28.35 -88.74
CA ALA A 452 -39.87 -27.76 -89.49
C ALA A 452 -39.17 -26.50 -88.92
N GLU A 453 -37.90 -26.76 -88.58
CA GLU A 453 -36.70 -26.01 -88.99
C GLU A 453 -36.12 -24.85 -88.14
N LEU A 454 -34.86 -25.11 -87.74
CA LEU A 454 -33.66 -24.26 -87.87
C LEU A 454 -33.65 -22.84 -87.26
N ASN A 455 -32.78 -22.62 -86.26
CA ASN A 455 -31.49 -21.89 -86.44
C ASN A 455 -30.87 -21.41 -85.12
N ILE A 456 -29.65 -21.90 -84.84
CA ILE A 456 -28.39 -21.15 -84.79
C ILE A 456 -28.37 -19.73 -84.16
N GLN A 457 -27.58 -19.66 -83.07
CA GLN A 457 -26.59 -18.64 -82.65
C GLN A 457 -26.94 -17.24 -82.11
N ILE A 458 -26.40 -17.02 -80.90
CA ILE A 458 -25.43 -15.98 -80.45
C ILE A 458 -25.86 -14.51 -80.31
N GLY A 459 -25.53 -13.99 -79.12
CA GLY A 459 -25.14 -12.60 -78.84
C GLY A 459 -26.16 -11.85 -77.97
N SER A 460 -25.83 -11.14 -76.89
CA SER A 460 -24.54 -10.69 -76.36
C SER A 460 -24.76 -10.10 -74.95
N LEU A 461 -23.72 -10.15 -74.10
CA LEU A 461 -23.18 -9.10 -73.20
C LEU A 461 -24.21 -8.08 -72.63
N ASN A 462 -24.29 -7.73 -71.33
CA ASN A 462 -23.20 -7.40 -70.40
C ASN A 462 -23.82 -6.73 -69.14
N GLY A 463 -23.03 -6.67 -68.06
CA GLY A 463 -23.18 -5.70 -66.96
C GLY A 463 -23.33 -6.38 -65.59
N LYS A 464 -22.24 -6.70 -64.86
CA LYS A 464 -21.51 -5.82 -63.88
C LYS A 464 -22.47 -5.33 -62.77
N GLU A 465 -22.25 -5.49 -61.47
CA GLU A 465 -21.08 -5.62 -60.56
C GLU A 465 -21.54 -6.48 -59.34
N MET A 466 -20.72 -7.09 -58.48
CA MET A 466 -19.53 -6.57 -57.81
C MET A 466 -18.68 -7.75 -57.31
N LYS A 467 -17.36 -7.64 -57.52
CA LYS A 467 -16.34 -8.65 -57.23
C LYS A 467 -15.94 -8.65 -55.76
N SER A 468 -15.72 -9.87 -55.26
CA SER A 468 -14.70 -10.21 -54.29
C SER A 468 -13.28 -9.89 -54.80
N THR A 469 -12.39 -9.48 -53.91
CA THR A 469 -10.95 -9.78 -53.95
C THR A 469 -10.43 -9.55 -52.52
N GLY A 470 -9.51 -10.31 -51.96
CA GLY A 470 -8.63 -11.34 -52.49
C GLY A 470 -7.45 -11.49 -51.53
N ARG A 471 -7.00 -12.73 -51.35
CA ARG A 471 -5.83 -13.21 -50.59
C ARG A 471 -4.51 -12.47 -50.87
N ALA A 472 -3.57 -12.53 -49.91
CA ALA A 472 -2.37 -13.39 -49.93
C ALA A 472 -1.45 -13.09 -48.71
N GLN A 473 -1.10 -14.10 -47.90
CA GLN A 473 0.25 -14.67 -47.67
C GLN A 473 1.31 -13.65 -47.17
N HIS A 474 2.07 -13.86 -46.08
CA HIS A 474 3.06 -14.94 -45.87
C HIS A 474 3.63 -14.89 -44.43
N LYS A 475 4.22 -16.01 -44.00
CA LYS A 475 5.04 -16.31 -42.80
C LYS A 475 5.84 -15.15 -42.16
N GLN A 476 5.95 -15.14 -40.82
CA GLN A 476 7.18 -15.56 -40.12
C GLN A 476 6.98 -15.68 -38.59
N GLN A 477 7.59 -16.72 -38.06
CA GLN A 477 7.72 -17.14 -36.67
C GLN A 477 9.15 -16.77 -36.26
N GLU A 478 9.33 -16.07 -35.15
CA GLU A 478 10.56 -16.10 -34.35
C GLU A 478 10.32 -15.48 -32.97
N ASP A 479 10.57 -16.32 -31.95
CA ASP A 479 10.88 -15.95 -30.57
C ASP A 479 12.25 -15.24 -30.54
N PRO A 480 12.55 -14.42 -29.52
CA PRO A 480 13.38 -14.99 -28.45
C PRO A 480 13.07 -14.48 -27.03
N GLN A 481 13.06 -15.44 -26.11
CA GLN A 481 13.52 -15.25 -24.73
C GLN A 481 15.01 -14.91 -24.68
N ILE A 482 15.38 -13.88 -23.89
CA ILE A 482 16.64 -13.85 -23.11
C ILE A 482 16.38 -13.07 -21.80
N TYR A 483 16.39 -13.77 -20.67
CA TYR A 483 16.85 -13.22 -19.38
C TYR A 483 18.05 -14.07 -18.96
N ASN A 484 19.23 -13.46 -18.93
CA ASN A 484 20.42 -14.05 -18.37
C ASN A 484 20.36 -13.97 -16.84
N LYS A 485 20.64 -15.13 -16.22
CA LYS A 485 21.22 -15.20 -14.88
C LYS A 485 22.65 -14.65 -14.93
N GLN A 486 22.97 -13.73 -14.04
CA GLN A 486 24.16 -13.81 -13.19
C GLN A 486 23.95 -12.97 -11.94
#